data_AF-A0A6A5VIS7-F1
#
_entry.id   AF-A0A6A5VIS7-F1
#
_cell.length_a   1.000
_cell.length_b   1.000
_cell.length_c   1.000
_cell.angle_alpha   90.00
_cell.angle_beta   90.00
_cell.angle_gamma   90.00
#
_symmetry.space_group_name_H-M   'P 1'
#
loop_
_entity.id
_entity.type
_entity.pdbx_description
1 polymer ?
#
loop_
_entity_poly.entity_id
_entity_poly.type
_entity_poly.pdbx_seq_one_letter_code
_entity_poly.pdbx_strand_id
1 'polypeptide(L)'
;MDVHQEPSLCEYWEKKHANAPTHSVNNYMSETRFEQLDRYLYYTEVKQSFKSPFGRVWDLSEHIRKRSLELWHPGKHLCVDEAIARFIGRASEIIKIKTKPTPKGYKV
;
A
#
# COMPACT_ATOMS: atom_id res chain seq x y z
N MET A 1 10.23 -6.08 -2.47
CA MET A 1 9.25 -7.11 -2.10
C MET A 1 8.29 -7.46 -3.21
N ASP A 2 8.02 -6.58 -4.19
CA ASP A 2 7.02 -6.89 -5.22
C ASP A 2 7.60 -7.74 -6.37
N VAL A 3 8.81 -7.39 -6.84
CA VAL A 3 9.53 -8.16 -7.88
C VAL A 3 10.12 -9.46 -7.33
N HIS A 4 10.61 -9.43 -6.10
CA HIS A 4 11.14 -10.59 -5.38
C HIS A 4 10.46 -10.68 -4.03
N GLN A 5 9.81 -11.83 -3.77
CA GLN A 5 9.05 -12.09 -2.56
C GLN A 5 9.83 -13.02 -1.63
N GLU A 6 10.13 -12.54 -0.43
CA GLU A 6 10.58 -13.37 0.68
C GLU A 6 9.40 -13.78 1.58
N PRO A 7 9.48 -14.96 2.21
CA PRO A 7 8.48 -15.43 3.17
C PRO A 7 8.25 -14.48 4.36
N SER A 8 9.30 -13.78 4.80
CA SER A 8 9.25 -12.85 5.93
C SER A 8 9.99 -11.55 5.65
N LEU A 9 9.70 -10.52 6.46
CA LEU A 9 10.34 -9.22 6.32
C LEU A 9 11.85 -9.28 6.58
N CYS A 10 12.27 -10.01 7.62
CA CYS A 10 13.66 -10.09 8.04
C CYS A 10 14.56 -10.71 6.96
N GLU A 11 14.04 -11.68 6.19
CA GLU A 11 14.80 -12.39 5.15
C GLU A 11 15.33 -11.47 4.05
N TYR A 12 14.66 -10.35 3.77
CA TYR A 12 15.16 -9.33 2.85
C TYR A 12 16.50 -8.70 3.32
N TRP A 13 16.83 -8.79 4.60
CA TRP A 13 18.05 -8.30 5.23
C TRP A 13 19.07 -9.38 5.58
N GLU A 14 18.76 -10.67 5.40
CA GLU A 14 19.64 -11.74 5.91
C GLU A 14 20.54 -12.42 4.85
N LYS A 15 20.22 -12.33 3.55
CA LYS A 15 21.01 -12.97 2.45
C LYS A 15 21.44 -14.42 2.73
N LYS A 16 20.58 -15.22 3.36
CA LYS A 16 20.92 -16.59 3.82
C LYS A 16 20.78 -17.69 2.77
N HIS A 17 20.29 -17.40 1.55
CA HIS A 17 20.04 -18.42 0.52
C HIS A 17 20.49 -17.99 -0.88
N ALA A 18 20.73 -18.98 -1.74
CA ALA A 18 21.21 -18.77 -3.12
C ALA A 18 20.28 -17.89 -3.97
N ASN A 19 18.99 -17.91 -3.66
CA ASN A 19 17.96 -17.15 -4.37
C ASN A 19 17.61 -15.81 -3.69
N ALA A 20 18.45 -15.30 -2.77
CA ALA A 20 18.19 -14.05 -2.08
C ALA A 20 18.14 -12.87 -3.08
N PRO A 21 17.49 -11.74 -2.74
CA PRO A 21 17.33 -10.64 -3.66
C PRO A 21 18.70 -10.10 -4.08
N THR A 22 18.95 -10.03 -5.39
CA THR A 22 20.17 -9.43 -5.95
C THR A 22 20.35 -7.99 -5.47
N HIS A 23 19.22 -7.26 -5.38
CA HIS A 23 19.17 -5.89 -4.89
C HIS A 23 18.98 -5.86 -3.37
N SER A 24 20.11 -5.83 -2.67
CA SER A 24 20.20 -5.80 -1.21
C SER A 24 19.63 -4.51 -0.61
N VAL A 25 18.52 -4.59 0.14
CA VAL A 25 17.94 -3.44 0.85
C VAL A 25 18.88 -2.91 1.93
N ASN A 26 19.65 -3.80 2.55
CA ASN A 26 20.73 -3.49 3.49
C ASN A 26 21.71 -2.41 3.01
N ASN A 27 21.92 -2.29 1.70
CA ASN A 27 22.85 -1.30 1.15
C ASN A 27 22.31 0.13 1.30
N TYR A 28 21.02 0.30 1.57
CA TYR A 28 20.32 1.58 1.64
C TYR A 28 19.75 1.87 3.02
N MET A 29 19.29 0.86 3.74
CA MET A 29 18.63 1.02 5.04
C MET A 29 18.72 -0.25 5.87
N SER A 30 18.91 -0.11 7.19
CA SER A 30 18.81 -1.24 8.11
C SER A 30 17.36 -1.66 8.32
N GLU A 31 17.16 -2.93 8.69
CA GLU A 31 15.83 -3.49 8.96
C GLU A 31 15.10 -2.68 10.03
N THR A 32 15.78 -2.39 11.15
CA THR A 32 15.22 -1.58 12.24
C THR A 32 14.77 -0.20 11.77
N ARG A 33 15.52 0.45 10.88
CA ARG A 33 15.15 1.77 10.35
C ARG A 33 13.92 1.66 9.45
N PHE A 34 13.82 0.61 8.65
CA PHE A 34 12.64 0.35 7.82
C PHE A 34 11.40 0.14 8.68
N GLU A 35 11.46 -0.71 9.71
CA GLU A 35 10.33 -0.97 10.61
C GLU A 35 9.86 0.30 11.34
N GLN A 36 10.80 1.16 11.75
CA GLN A 36 10.46 2.47 12.34
C GLN A 36 9.68 3.34 11.35
N LEU A 37 10.15 3.44 10.10
CA LEU A 37 9.46 4.22 9.09
C LEU A 37 8.09 3.66 8.76
N ASP A 38 7.96 2.34 8.59
CA ASP A 38 6.68 1.67 8.31
C ASP A 38 5.67 1.90 9.44
N ARG A 39 6.11 1.77 10.71
CA ARG A 39 5.23 1.97 11.88
C ARG A 39 4.82 3.43 12.10
N TYR A 40 5.71 4.37 11.81
CA TYR A 40 5.52 5.78 12.15
C TYR A 40 5.23 6.68 10.93
N LEU A 41 4.89 6.09 9.78
CA LEU A 41 4.46 6.85 8.62
C LEU A 41 3.03 7.38 8.85
N TYR A 42 2.91 8.71 8.91
CA TYR A 42 1.63 9.41 9.01
C TYR A 42 1.54 10.49 7.94
N TYR A 43 0.37 10.62 7.34
CA TYR A 43 0.06 11.64 6.32
C TYR A 43 -0.75 12.82 6.88
N THR A 44 -1.00 12.82 8.19
CA THR A 44 -1.88 13.77 8.85
C THR A 44 -1.21 14.36 10.07
N GLU A 45 -1.67 15.54 10.48
CA GLU A 45 -1.24 16.12 11.75
C GLU A 45 -1.67 15.25 12.94
N VAL A 46 -0.81 15.15 13.96
CA VAL A 46 -1.03 14.26 15.12
C VAL A 46 -2.34 14.55 15.85
N LYS A 47 -2.77 15.82 15.87
CA LYS A 47 -3.97 16.29 16.58
C LYS A 47 -5.25 16.22 15.73
N GLN A 48 -5.15 15.81 14.48
CA GLN A 48 -6.30 15.79 13.57
C GLN A 48 -7.17 14.55 13.83
N SER A 49 -8.46 14.77 14.09
CA SER A 49 -9.43 13.70 14.26
C SER A 49 -10.19 13.41 12.97
N PHE A 50 -10.42 12.14 12.68
CA PHE A 50 -11.16 11.71 11.49
C PHE A 50 -12.26 10.73 11.88
N LYS A 51 -13.42 10.86 11.22
CA LYS A 51 -14.55 9.93 11.40
C LYS A 51 -14.30 8.56 10.76
N SER A 52 -13.42 8.51 9.76
CA SER A 52 -13.14 7.33 8.95
C SER A 52 -11.66 7.30 8.54
N PRO A 53 -11.05 6.12 8.31
CA PRO A 53 -9.71 6.00 7.74
C PRO A 53 -9.53 6.74 6.42
N PHE A 54 -10.59 6.89 5.61
CA PHE A 54 -10.51 7.63 4.34
C PHE A 54 -10.14 9.10 4.52
N GLY A 55 -10.61 9.74 5.60
CA GLY A 55 -10.23 11.11 5.91
C GLY A 55 -8.73 11.26 6.15
N ARG A 56 -8.06 10.21 6.66
CA ARG A 56 -6.62 10.24 6.94
C ARG A 56 -5.75 10.23 5.69
N VAL A 57 -6.28 9.78 4.56
CA VAL A 57 -5.55 9.64 3.29
C VAL A 57 -6.14 10.51 2.18
N TRP A 58 -7.17 11.30 2.49
CA TRP A 58 -7.94 12.06 1.50
C TRP A 58 -7.08 13.02 0.70
N ASP A 59 -6.30 13.86 1.38
CA ASP A 59 -5.48 14.90 0.74
C ASP A 59 -4.42 14.28 -0.18
N LEU A 60 -3.81 13.18 0.24
CA LEU A 60 -2.86 12.42 -0.58
C LEU A 60 -3.55 11.79 -1.80
N SER A 61 -4.71 11.17 -1.61
CA SER A 61 -5.50 10.55 -2.67
C SER A 61 -5.90 11.58 -3.73
N GLU A 62 -6.40 12.74 -3.31
CA GLU A 62 -6.76 13.83 -4.21
C GLU A 62 -5.55 14.41 -4.95
N HIS A 63 -4.40 14.52 -4.27
CA HIS A 63 -3.16 14.91 -4.92
C HIS A 63 -2.78 13.94 -6.04
N ILE A 64 -2.75 12.63 -5.75
CA ILE A 64 -2.42 11.59 -6.74
C ILE A 64 -3.41 11.63 -7.91
N ARG A 65 -4.71 11.67 -7.63
CA ARG A 65 -5.77 11.71 -8.65
C ARG A 65 -5.59 12.92 -9.57
N LYS A 66 -5.35 14.10 -9.01
CA LYS A 66 -5.14 15.33 -9.79
C LYS A 66 -3.91 15.22 -10.68
N ARG A 67 -2.77 14.74 -10.14
CA ARG A 67 -1.54 14.56 -10.92
C ARG A 67 -1.68 13.52 -12.02
N SER A 68 -2.37 12.40 -11.76
CA SER A 68 -2.61 11.38 -12.78
C SER A 68 -3.39 11.95 -13.98
N LEU A 69 -4.40 12.79 -13.73
CA LEU A 69 -5.19 13.43 -14.80
C LEU A 69 -4.40 14.50 -15.56
N GLU A 70 -3.51 15.23 -14.88
CA GLU A 70 -2.63 16.21 -15.53
C GLU A 70 -1.61 15.52 -16.47
N LEU A 71 -1.08 14.37 -16.06
CA LEU A 71 -0.04 13.65 -16.79
C LEU A 71 -0.60 12.78 -17.93
N TRP A 72 -1.83 12.31 -17.81
CA TRP A 72 -2.44 11.43 -18.80
C TRP A 72 -3.93 11.73 -18.98
N HIS A 73 -4.32 11.93 -20.24
CA HIS A 73 -5.69 12.20 -20.63
C HIS A 73 -6.27 10.99 -21.35
N PRO A 74 -7.44 10.48 -20.92
CA PRO A 74 -8.03 9.32 -21.55
C PRO A 74 -8.54 9.62 -22.97
N GLY A 75 -8.48 8.60 -23.82
CA GLY A 75 -9.15 8.59 -25.12
C GLY A 75 -10.66 8.32 -25.01
N LYS A 76 -11.28 7.99 -26.14
CA LYS A 76 -12.73 7.79 -26.24
C LYS A 76 -13.28 6.61 -25.43
N HIS A 77 -12.49 5.55 -25.27
CA HIS A 77 -12.94 4.30 -24.68
C HIS A 77 -12.44 4.17 -23.25
N LEU A 78 -13.36 4.21 -22.29
CA LEU A 78 -13.10 4.07 -20.86
C LEU A 78 -13.82 2.84 -20.33
N CYS A 79 -13.17 2.13 -19.41
CA CYS A 79 -13.76 1.06 -18.63
C CYS A 79 -13.74 1.47 -17.16
N VAL A 80 -14.84 1.21 -16.46
CA VAL A 80 -14.98 1.45 -15.03
C VAL A 80 -15.41 0.13 -14.39
N ASP A 81 -14.61 -0.35 -13.45
CA ASP A 81 -14.89 -1.56 -12.68
C ASP A 81 -14.37 -1.37 -11.25
N GLU A 82 -14.86 -2.20 -10.33
CA GLU A 82 -14.45 -2.20 -8.93
C GLU A 82 -13.12 -2.94 -8.72
N ALA A 83 -12.28 -2.37 -7.85
CA ALA A 83 -11.09 -3.03 -7.33
C ALA A 83 -11.23 -3.32 -5.83
N ILE A 84 -10.45 -4.29 -5.34
CA ILE A 84 -10.30 -4.53 -3.89
C ILE A 84 -8.83 -4.39 -3.52
N ALA A 85 -8.56 -3.49 -2.58
CA ALA A 85 -7.31 -3.46 -1.83
C ALA A 85 -7.45 -4.37 -0.60
N ARG A 86 -6.77 -5.52 -0.61
CA ARG A 86 -6.84 -6.53 0.46
C ARG A 86 -6.48 -5.90 1.82
N PHE A 87 -7.33 -6.12 2.82
CA PHE A 87 -7.05 -5.73 4.20
C PHE A 87 -7.75 -6.67 5.18
N ILE A 88 -7.00 -7.15 6.19
CA ILE A 88 -7.49 -8.14 7.16
C ILE A 88 -7.67 -7.54 8.56
N GLY A 89 -7.15 -6.33 8.79
CA GLY A 89 -7.26 -5.62 10.07
C GLY A 89 -8.69 -5.20 10.42
N ARG A 90 -8.82 -4.51 11.56
CA ARG A 90 -10.12 -4.01 12.05
C ARG A 90 -10.38 -2.62 11.48
N ALA A 91 -11.31 -2.53 10.54
CA ALA A 91 -11.86 -1.28 10.05
C ALA A 91 -13.34 -1.50 9.72
N SER A 92 -14.18 -0.50 9.96
CA SER A 92 -15.63 -0.54 9.68
C SER A 92 -15.94 -0.56 8.18
N GLU A 93 -15.04 -0.02 7.38
CA GLU A 93 -15.23 0.26 5.96
C GLU A 93 -14.82 -0.89 5.04
N ILE A 94 -14.23 -1.97 5.59
CA ILE A 94 -13.88 -3.13 4.77
C ILE A 94 -15.10 -3.99 4.48
N ILE A 95 -15.16 -4.48 3.26
CA ILE A 95 -16.24 -5.35 2.79
C ILE A 95 -15.71 -6.73 2.44
N LYS A 96 -16.64 -7.69 2.26
CA LYS A 96 -16.33 -9.02 1.74
C LYS A 96 -17.04 -9.25 0.40
N ILE A 97 -16.30 -9.32 -0.72
CA ILE A 97 -16.82 -9.72 -2.03
C ILE A 97 -16.40 -11.17 -2.30
N LYS A 98 -17.35 -12.11 -2.26
CA LYS A 98 -17.07 -13.55 -2.33
C LYS A 98 -16.44 -14.01 -3.65
N THR A 99 -16.67 -13.28 -4.73
CA THR A 99 -16.22 -13.64 -6.09
C THR A 99 -14.80 -13.19 -6.40
N LYS A 100 -14.18 -12.34 -5.57
CA LYS A 100 -12.81 -11.85 -5.80
C LYS A 100 -11.78 -12.80 -5.14
N PRO A 101 -10.58 -13.00 -5.74
CA PRO A 101 -9.53 -13.87 -5.20
C PRO A 101 -9.10 -13.51 -3.78
N THR A 102 -9.08 -12.20 -3.48
CA THR A 102 -8.83 -11.62 -2.16
C THR A 102 -10.13 -11.02 -1.63
N PRO A 103 -11.00 -11.83 -1.01
CA PRO A 103 -12.40 -11.46 -0.87
C PRO A 103 -12.64 -10.37 0.17
N LYS A 104 -11.67 -9.98 0.99
CA LYS A 104 -11.84 -9.03 2.09
C LYS A 104 -10.87 -7.85 1.99
N GLY A 105 -11.40 -6.63 2.02
CA GLY A 105 -10.59 -5.42 1.93
C GLY A 105 -11.42 -4.16 1.70
N TYR A 106 -10.72 -3.07 1.36
CA TYR A 106 -11.34 -1.83 0.92
C TYR A 106 -11.74 -1.96 -0.55
N LYS A 107 -12.98 -1.65 -0.87
CA LYS A 107 -13.43 -1.50 -2.25
C LYS A 107 -13.03 -0.12 -2.75
N VAL A 108 -12.45 -0.07 -3.94
CA VAL A 108 -12.07 1.14 -4.66
C VAL A 108 -12.89 1.23 -5.93
#